data_AF-A0A960DPW3-F1
#
_entry.id   AF-A0A960DPW3-F1
#
_cell.length_a   1.000
_cell.length_b   1.000
_cell.length_c   1.000
_cell.angle_alpha   90.00
_cell.angle_beta   90.00
_cell.angle_gamma   90.00
#
_symmetry.space_group_name_H-M   'P 1'
#
loop_
_entity.id
_entity.type
_entity.pdbx_description
1 polymer ?
#
loop_
_entity_poly.entity_id
_entity_poly.type
_entity_poly.pdbx_seq_one_letter_code
_entity_poly.pdbx_strand_id
1 'polypeptide(L)'
;MQTRLTPTAMSRPSRRAAARRVAAAALATAGLLLTACGGDDSSGGAKEADGGLGSKGHWSAAQLCSLAAVSDVTTIFPGVNVEEAAGIDDPDWSACLWTDKDKDILDPTGTLLTVSNRSHDGTPFSDSFEQLSIAGADQAVFVEDFGGPSAILVAVGDQVLDLSYPKGTSGARELAERIATQWVGLQA
;
A
#
# COMPACT_ATOMS: atom_id res chain seq x y z
N MET A 1 -41.51 32.53 24.92
CA MET A 1 -40.95 33.89 24.88
C MET A 1 -39.65 33.84 24.10
N GLN A 2 -39.59 34.60 22.99
CA GLN A 2 -38.47 34.64 22.07
C GLN A 2 -37.38 35.59 22.58
N THR A 3 -36.11 35.28 22.34
CA THR A 3 -35.08 36.30 22.22
C THR A 3 -34.18 35.94 21.04
N ARG A 4 -34.43 36.61 19.91
CA ARG A 4 -33.57 36.63 18.72
C ARG A 4 -32.42 37.60 18.97
N LEU A 5 -31.20 37.20 18.61
CA LEU A 5 -30.12 38.14 18.32
C LEU A 5 -29.39 37.71 17.04
N THR A 6 -29.57 38.51 16.01
CA THR A 6 -28.72 38.76 14.82
C THR A 6 -28.81 40.28 14.60
N PRO A 7 -27.91 40.99 13.89
CA PRO A 7 -26.84 40.55 12.97
C PRO A 7 -25.47 41.22 13.33
N THR A 8 -24.37 41.04 12.59
CA THR A 8 -23.95 41.97 11.52
C THR A 8 -22.77 41.36 10.73
N ALA A 9 -22.92 41.30 9.41
CA ALA A 9 -21.87 41.01 8.46
C ALA A 9 -20.98 42.26 8.25
N MET A 10 -19.66 42.07 8.14
CA MET A 10 -18.80 43.01 7.41
C MET A 10 -17.84 42.25 6.50
N SER A 11 -17.94 42.62 5.23
CA SER A 11 -17.22 42.12 4.06
C SER A 11 -15.78 42.65 3.99
N ARG A 12 -14.84 41.76 3.57
CA ARG A 12 -13.75 41.88 2.53
C ARG A 12 -12.98 43.22 2.34
N PRO A 13 -11.88 43.26 1.56
CA PRO A 13 -10.86 42.26 1.20
C PRO A 13 -9.42 42.80 1.37
N SER A 14 -8.39 41.97 1.19
CA SER A 14 -7.07 42.49 0.79
C SER A 14 -6.41 41.56 -0.22
N ARG A 15 -6.45 42.00 -1.49
CA ARG A 15 -5.58 41.51 -2.57
C ARG A 15 -4.27 42.30 -2.48
N ARG A 16 -3.14 41.61 -2.50
CA ARG A 16 -1.96 42.12 -3.21
C ARG A 16 -1.39 41.03 -4.11
N ALA A 17 -1.56 41.29 -5.40
CA ALA A 17 -0.87 40.65 -6.50
C ALA A 17 0.46 41.37 -6.76
N ALA A 18 1.48 40.62 -7.13
CA ALA A 18 2.54 40.98 -8.08
C ALA A 18 3.38 39.70 -8.29
N ALA A 19 3.10 38.86 -9.27
CA ALA A 19 3.53 38.99 -10.67
C ALA A 19 5.04 39.21 -10.84
N ARG A 20 5.77 38.14 -11.20
CA ARG A 20 6.76 38.22 -12.30
C ARG A 20 7.00 36.83 -12.92
N ARG A 21 6.91 36.83 -14.25
CA ARG A 21 7.04 35.70 -15.19
C ARG A 21 8.50 35.42 -15.55
N VAL A 22 8.66 34.33 -16.33
CA VAL A 22 9.72 34.02 -17.34
C VAL A 22 10.92 33.24 -16.76
N ALA A 23 11.44 32.15 -17.34
CA ALA A 23 11.20 31.37 -18.56
C ALA A 23 11.66 29.91 -18.34
N ALA A 24 11.19 29.03 -19.25
CA ALA A 24 11.74 27.71 -19.48
C ALA A 24 13.22 27.73 -19.88
N ALA A 25 13.97 26.75 -19.39
CA ALA A 25 15.10 26.15 -20.09
C ALA A 25 15.27 24.71 -19.61
N ALA A 26 14.81 23.77 -20.43
CA ALA A 26 15.28 22.40 -20.39
C ALA A 26 16.71 22.38 -20.95
N LEU A 27 17.63 21.68 -20.29
CA LEU A 27 18.67 20.87 -20.92
C LEU A 27 19.44 20.10 -19.84
N ALA A 28 19.47 18.79 -20.02
CA ALA A 28 20.30 17.85 -19.31
C ALA A 28 21.79 18.18 -19.47
N THR A 29 22.58 17.92 -18.43
CA THR A 29 23.85 17.18 -18.55
C THR A 29 24.34 16.77 -17.16
N ALA A 30 24.76 15.52 -17.08
CA ALA A 30 25.37 14.87 -15.94
C ALA A 30 26.68 15.54 -15.48
N GLY A 31 27.02 15.32 -14.22
CA GLY A 31 28.38 15.54 -13.70
C GLY A 31 28.40 16.27 -12.36
N LEU A 32 28.11 15.57 -11.26
CA LEU A 32 28.39 16.06 -9.91
C LEU A 32 29.37 15.11 -9.23
N LEU A 33 30.65 15.44 -9.37
CA LEU A 33 31.67 15.15 -8.37
C LEU A 33 32.31 16.49 -8.01
N LEU A 34 32.07 16.96 -6.78
CA LEU A 34 33.12 17.35 -5.83
C LEU A 34 32.49 17.78 -4.50
N THR A 35 32.87 17.00 -3.49
CA THR A 35 32.94 17.21 -2.04
C THR A 35 33.15 18.64 -1.56
N ALA A 36 32.47 19.05 -0.46
CA ALA A 36 33.08 19.45 0.83
C ALA A 36 32.06 20.06 1.82
N CYS A 37 32.43 20.00 3.12
CA CYS A 37 31.75 20.41 4.38
C CYS A 37 30.67 19.42 4.88
N GLY A 38 30.85 18.63 5.94
CA GLY A 38 31.70 18.74 7.13
C GLY A 38 30.79 18.86 8.36
N GLY A 39 30.69 17.80 9.18
CA GLY A 39 29.98 17.79 10.46
C GLY A 39 29.56 16.39 10.91
N ASP A 40 30.15 15.92 11.99
CA ASP A 40 30.16 14.56 12.57
C ASP A 40 28.81 13.95 13.01
N ASP A 41 28.78 12.62 12.87
CA ASP A 41 28.16 11.58 13.70
C ASP A 41 26.74 11.80 14.26
N SER A 42 25.75 11.16 13.61
CA SER A 42 24.79 10.22 14.24
C SER A 42 23.53 10.10 13.41
N SER A 43 23.49 9.09 12.56
CA SER A 43 22.26 8.38 12.25
C SER A 43 22.64 7.12 11.49
N GLY A 44 22.39 5.96 12.13
CA GLY A 44 22.51 4.67 11.48
C GLY A 44 21.68 4.72 10.20
N GLY A 45 22.36 4.66 9.07
CA GLY A 45 21.72 4.60 7.77
C GLY A 45 20.80 3.39 7.76
N ALA A 46 19.49 3.64 7.71
CA ALA A 46 18.60 2.71 7.06
C ALA A 46 19.21 2.52 5.67
N LYS A 47 19.82 1.36 5.45
CA LYS A 47 20.26 0.98 4.12
C LYS A 47 19.00 1.03 3.28
N GLU A 48 18.93 1.96 2.33
CA GLU A 48 17.98 1.84 1.23
C GLU A 48 18.23 0.44 0.67
N ALA A 49 17.28 -0.47 0.92
CA ALA A 49 17.27 -1.76 0.28
C ALA A 49 16.94 -1.46 -1.17
N ASP A 50 17.99 -1.25 -1.96
CA ASP A 50 17.98 -1.17 -3.42
C ASP A 50 17.73 -2.58 -3.98
N GLY A 51 16.72 -3.26 -3.45
CA GLY A 51 16.25 -4.56 -3.86
C GLY A 51 15.28 -4.35 -5.01
N GLY A 52 15.64 -4.85 -6.19
CA GLY A 52 14.65 -5.04 -7.25
C GLY A 52 13.47 -5.87 -6.72
N LEU A 53 12.28 -5.66 -7.30
CA LEU A 53 11.12 -6.51 -7.04
C LEU A 53 11.53 -7.98 -7.15
N GLY A 54 11.28 -8.77 -6.10
CA GLY A 54 11.58 -10.20 -6.12
C GLY A 54 12.90 -10.66 -5.48
N SER A 55 13.67 -9.78 -4.82
CA SER A 55 14.84 -10.25 -4.07
C SER A 55 14.44 -11.06 -2.84
N LYS A 56 15.10 -12.20 -2.60
CA LYS A 56 15.02 -12.95 -1.33
C LYS A 56 15.31 -12.00 -0.16
N GLY A 57 14.31 -11.72 0.67
CA GLY A 57 14.41 -10.78 1.78
C GLY A 57 13.17 -9.88 1.91
N HIS A 58 13.20 -8.98 2.88
CA HIS A 58 12.09 -8.08 3.20
C HIS A 58 11.55 -7.35 1.95
N TRP A 59 10.23 -7.44 1.72
CA TRP A 59 9.53 -6.65 0.71
C TRP A 59 9.12 -5.32 1.32
N SER A 60 9.41 -4.18 0.67
CA SER A 60 8.87 -2.90 1.12
C SER A 60 7.40 -2.72 0.74
N ALA A 61 6.69 -1.84 1.44
CA ALA A 61 5.33 -1.42 1.16
C ALA A 61 5.20 -0.89 -0.27
N ALA A 62 6.19 -0.13 -0.75
CA ALA A 62 6.21 0.34 -2.14
C ALA A 62 6.27 -0.82 -3.15
N GLN A 63 7.06 -1.86 -2.87
CA GLN A 63 7.09 -3.06 -3.70
C GLN A 63 5.75 -3.80 -3.65
N LEU A 64 5.12 -3.90 -2.47
CA LEU A 64 3.78 -4.49 -2.34
C LEU A 64 2.71 -3.70 -3.07
N CYS A 65 2.75 -2.36 -3.02
CA CYS A 65 1.84 -1.50 -3.77
C CYS A 65 1.97 -1.72 -5.29
N SER A 66 3.15 -2.03 -5.79
CA SER A 66 3.35 -2.32 -7.21
C SER A 66 2.66 -3.61 -7.71
N LEU A 67 2.17 -4.46 -6.80
CA LEU A 67 1.50 -5.71 -7.16
C LEU A 67 0.06 -5.49 -7.67
N ALA A 68 -0.56 -4.34 -7.40
CA ALA A 68 -1.88 -4.02 -7.91
C ALA A 68 -1.99 -2.53 -8.28
N ALA A 69 -2.49 -2.25 -9.48
CA ALA A 69 -2.80 -0.87 -9.84
C ALA A 69 -4.09 -0.40 -9.17
N VAL A 70 -4.18 0.89 -8.83
CA VAL A 70 -5.43 1.53 -8.35
C VAL A 70 -6.61 1.25 -9.29
N SER A 71 -6.38 1.19 -10.61
CA SER A 71 -7.40 0.85 -11.61
C SER A 71 -7.96 -0.56 -11.46
N ASP A 72 -7.13 -1.53 -11.06
CA ASP A 72 -7.56 -2.91 -10.86
C ASP A 72 -8.49 -2.98 -9.65
N VAL A 73 -8.11 -2.32 -8.55
CA VAL A 73 -8.93 -2.26 -7.33
C VAL A 73 -10.23 -1.49 -7.59
N THR A 74 -10.18 -0.38 -8.32
CA THR A 74 -11.37 0.40 -8.70
C THR A 74 -12.37 -0.43 -9.52
N THR A 75 -11.87 -1.36 -10.34
CA THR A 75 -12.71 -2.28 -11.12
C THR A 75 -13.51 -3.23 -10.20
N ILE A 76 -12.92 -3.64 -9.08
CA ILE A 76 -13.57 -4.50 -8.07
C ILE A 76 -14.55 -3.70 -7.21
N PHE A 77 -14.25 -2.43 -6.92
CA PHE A 77 -15.05 -1.55 -6.07
C PHE A 77 -15.65 -0.38 -6.87
N PRO A 78 -16.65 -0.63 -7.73
CA PRO A 78 -17.20 0.41 -8.59
C PRO A 78 -17.90 1.51 -7.78
N GLY A 79 -17.57 2.76 -8.09
CA GLY A 79 -18.16 3.93 -7.42
C GLY A 79 -17.47 4.31 -6.10
N VAL A 80 -16.40 3.60 -5.72
CA VAL A 80 -15.54 3.96 -4.59
C VAL A 80 -14.37 4.81 -5.09
N ASN A 81 -14.01 5.85 -4.33
CA ASN A 81 -12.87 6.70 -4.64
C ASN A 81 -11.59 6.07 -4.09
N VAL A 82 -11.00 5.14 -4.86
CA VAL A 82 -9.87 4.35 -4.40
C VAL A 82 -8.58 5.17 -4.37
N GLU A 83 -7.88 5.13 -3.24
CA GLU A 83 -6.53 5.65 -3.07
C GLU A 83 -5.59 4.55 -2.59
N GLU A 84 -4.40 4.50 -3.19
CA GLU A 84 -3.28 3.71 -2.70
C GLU A 84 -2.59 4.46 -1.57
N ALA A 85 -2.36 3.78 -0.47
CA ALA A 85 -1.57 4.24 0.64
C ALA A 85 -0.50 3.19 0.94
N ALA A 86 0.76 3.55 0.74
CA ALA A 86 1.86 2.81 1.33
C ALA A 86 1.61 2.76 2.84
N GLY A 87 1.45 1.56 3.38
CA GLY A 87 1.09 1.34 4.77
C GLY A 87 2.31 1.47 5.65
N ILE A 88 2.74 0.32 6.18
CA ILE A 88 3.85 0.23 7.11
C ILE A 88 5.03 -0.42 6.41
N ASP A 89 6.21 0.15 6.63
CA ASP A 89 7.51 -0.39 6.25
C ASP A 89 8.31 -0.65 7.53
N ASP A 90 8.18 -1.87 8.07
CA ASP A 90 8.88 -2.32 9.27
C ASP A 90 9.86 -3.45 8.90
N PRO A 91 11.05 -3.53 9.52
CA PRO A 91 11.99 -4.61 9.23
C PRO A 91 11.39 -6.03 9.30
N ASP A 92 10.39 -6.25 10.16
CA ASP A 92 9.79 -7.56 10.38
C ASP A 92 8.58 -7.83 9.47
N TRP A 93 7.94 -6.77 8.95
CA TRP A 93 6.77 -6.86 8.08
C TRP A 93 6.47 -5.56 7.33
N SER A 94 5.79 -5.66 6.21
CA SER A 94 5.33 -4.50 5.46
C SER A 94 3.90 -4.68 4.95
N ALA A 95 3.26 -3.56 4.61
CA ALA A 95 1.94 -3.59 4.01
C ALA A 95 1.70 -2.41 3.06
N CYS A 96 0.97 -2.70 1.99
CA CYS A 96 0.29 -1.70 1.16
C CYS A 96 -1.23 -1.81 1.34
N LEU A 97 -1.91 -0.66 1.32
CA LEU A 97 -3.35 -0.58 1.45
C LEU A 97 -3.95 0.15 0.25
N TRP A 98 -5.11 -0.32 -0.18
CA TRP A 98 -6.03 0.43 -1.02
C TRP A 98 -7.26 0.76 -0.19
N THR A 99 -7.58 2.04 -0.14
CA THR A 99 -8.59 2.59 0.76
C THR A 99 -9.62 3.42 0.00
N ASP A 100 -10.80 3.57 0.59
CA ASP A 100 -11.81 4.52 0.17
C ASP A 100 -11.47 5.91 0.71
N LYS A 101 -11.01 6.81 -0.17
CA LYS A 101 -10.62 8.19 0.16
C LYS A 101 -11.76 9.00 0.78
N ASP A 102 -13.00 8.61 0.50
CA ASP A 102 -14.17 9.34 0.99
C ASP A 102 -14.55 8.92 2.43
N LYS A 103 -13.89 7.89 2.98
CA LYS A 103 -14.07 7.43 4.35
C LYS A 103 -12.97 7.92 5.28
N ASP A 104 -13.31 8.02 6.57
CA ASP A 104 -12.34 8.33 7.61
C ASP A 104 -11.31 7.19 7.72
N ILE A 105 -10.05 7.54 7.99
CA ILE A 105 -8.96 6.57 8.15
C ILE A 105 -9.21 5.57 9.29
N LEU A 106 -10.05 5.95 10.26
CA LEU A 106 -10.44 5.08 11.38
C LEU A 106 -11.68 4.24 11.09
N ASP A 107 -12.33 4.42 9.94
CA ASP A 107 -13.46 3.59 9.52
C ASP A 107 -12.93 2.22 9.08
N PRO A 108 -13.29 1.12 9.79
CA PRO A 108 -12.82 -0.22 9.43
C PRO A 108 -13.35 -0.68 8.07
N THR A 109 -14.39 -0.04 7.53
CA THR A 109 -14.94 -0.29 6.20
C THR A 109 -14.26 0.54 5.10
N GLY A 110 -13.28 1.36 5.47
CA GLY A 110 -12.46 2.18 4.56
C GLY A 110 -11.36 1.39 3.86
N THR A 111 -10.98 0.22 4.35
CA THR A 111 -9.96 -0.62 3.72
C THR A 111 -10.58 -1.59 2.72
N LEU A 112 -10.13 -1.53 1.47
CA LEU A 112 -10.69 -2.29 0.35
C LEU A 112 -9.82 -3.50 0.00
N LEU A 113 -8.50 -3.33 0.06
CA LEU A 113 -7.52 -4.39 -0.14
C LEU A 113 -6.31 -4.07 0.74
N THR A 114 -5.80 -5.07 1.44
CA THR A 114 -4.49 -5.02 2.09
C THR A 114 -3.62 -6.12 1.52
N VAL A 115 -2.41 -5.75 1.11
CA VAL A 115 -1.36 -6.68 0.74
C VAL A 115 -0.26 -6.52 1.78
N SER A 116 0.09 -7.57 2.51
CA SER A 116 1.15 -7.54 3.50
C SER A 116 2.12 -8.69 3.33
N ASN A 117 3.38 -8.46 3.71
CA ASN A 117 4.43 -9.47 3.69
C ASN A 117 5.12 -9.53 5.05
N ARG A 118 5.40 -10.74 5.52
CA ARG A 118 6.07 -10.99 6.79
C ARG A 118 6.94 -12.23 6.71
N SER A 119 7.85 -12.35 7.68
CA SER A 119 8.61 -13.57 7.89
C SER A 119 7.70 -14.75 8.22
N HIS A 120 8.08 -15.93 7.74
CA HIS A 120 7.41 -17.20 7.96
C HIS A 120 8.37 -18.18 8.62
N ASP A 121 7.90 -18.83 9.68
CA ASP A 121 8.66 -19.82 10.44
C ASP A 121 8.58 -21.23 9.84
N GLY A 122 7.89 -21.40 8.71
CA GLY A 122 7.67 -22.68 8.04
C GLY A 122 6.56 -23.51 8.67
N THR A 123 5.81 -22.97 9.63
CA THR A 123 4.65 -23.68 10.18
C THR A 123 3.58 -23.89 9.10
N PRO A 124 3.05 -25.10 8.95
CA PRO A 124 2.03 -25.33 7.94
C PRO A 124 0.75 -24.56 8.27
N PHE A 125 0.09 -24.03 7.25
CA PHE A 125 -1.24 -23.48 7.39
C PHE A 125 -2.23 -24.58 7.79
N SER A 126 -3.29 -24.21 8.51
CA SER A 126 -4.29 -25.18 8.99
C SER A 126 -4.96 -25.92 7.83
N ASP A 127 -5.05 -27.24 7.94
CA ASP A 127 -5.78 -28.11 7.00
C ASP A 127 -7.28 -27.82 6.97
N SER A 128 -7.80 -27.06 7.95
CA SER A 128 -9.20 -26.62 7.98
C SER A 128 -9.53 -25.53 6.96
N PHE A 129 -8.52 -24.86 6.40
CA PHE A 129 -8.71 -23.82 5.40
C PHE A 129 -8.84 -24.41 4.00
N GLU A 130 -9.45 -23.66 3.09
CA GLU A 130 -9.53 -24.07 1.69
C GLU A 130 -8.12 -23.99 1.08
N GLN A 131 -7.60 -25.12 0.62
CA GLN A 131 -6.30 -25.18 -0.01
C GLN A 131 -6.36 -24.63 -1.43
N LEU A 132 -5.44 -23.74 -1.77
CA LEU A 132 -5.30 -23.15 -3.10
C LEU A 132 -4.09 -23.77 -3.82
N SER A 133 -4.19 -23.89 -5.14
CA SER A 133 -3.07 -24.32 -5.99
C SER A 133 -2.47 -23.11 -6.70
N ILE A 134 -1.40 -22.55 -6.13
CA ILE A 134 -0.63 -21.45 -6.74
C ILE A 134 0.74 -22.00 -7.14
N ALA A 135 1.06 -21.98 -8.42
CA ALA A 135 2.29 -22.54 -8.94
C ALA A 135 3.51 -21.81 -8.37
N GLY A 136 4.44 -22.56 -7.76
CA GLY A 136 5.65 -22.04 -7.14
C GLY A 136 5.49 -21.67 -5.66
N ALA A 137 4.27 -21.67 -5.11
CA ALA A 137 4.06 -21.53 -3.68
C ALA A 137 4.39 -22.85 -2.96
N ASP A 138 4.98 -22.75 -1.77
CA ASP A 138 5.12 -23.91 -0.88
C ASP A 138 3.76 -24.28 -0.27
N GLN A 139 2.97 -23.26 0.09
CA GLN A 139 1.62 -23.41 0.62
C GLN A 139 0.76 -22.21 0.20
N ALA A 140 -0.51 -22.44 -0.07
CA ALA A 140 -1.47 -21.37 -0.30
C ALA A 140 -2.85 -21.77 0.22
N VAL A 141 -3.49 -20.88 0.99
CA VAL A 141 -4.83 -21.12 1.53
C VAL A 141 -5.73 -19.91 1.36
N PHE A 142 -7.03 -20.18 1.20
CA PHE A 142 -8.08 -19.19 1.34
C PHE A 142 -8.74 -19.32 2.71
N VAL A 143 -8.88 -18.18 3.38
CA VAL A 143 -9.49 -18.03 4.69
C VAL A 143 -10.71 -17.14 4.52
N GLU A 144 -11.91 -17.70 4.63
CA GLU A 144 -13.15 -16.90 4.52
C GLU A 144 -13.46 -16.08 5.80
N ASP A 145 -12.64 -16.29 6.83
CA ASP A 145 -12.58 -15.74 8.20
C ASP A 145 -13.88 -15.71 9.03
N PHE A 146 -13.70 -15.88 10.34
CA PHE A 146 -14.72 -16.03 11.38
C PHE A 146 -15.24 -14.67 11.89
N GLY A 147 -15.71 -13.81 10.97
CA GLY A 147 -16.23 -12.47 11.29
C GLY A 147 -15.29 -11.30 10.98
N GLY A 148 -14.17 -11.57 10.32
CA GLY A 148 -13.23 -10.59 9.77
C GLY A 148 -13.25 -10.52 8.22
N PRO A 149 -12.26 -9.86 7.61
CA PRO A 149 -12.09 -9.84 6.15
C PRO A 149 -11.73 -11.24 5.64
N SER A 150 -12.09 -11.53 4.39
CA SER A 150 -11.59 -12.73 3.73
C SER A 150 -10.12 -12.52 3.34
N ALA A 151 -9.32 -13.57 3.37
CA ALA A 151 -7.90 -13.50 3.09
C ALA A 151 -7.37 -14.67 2.25
N ILE A 152 -6.33 -14.40 1.46
CA ILE A 152 -5.48 -15.42 0.86
C ILE A 152 -4.10 -15.32 1.51
N LEU A 153 -3.61 -16.45 2.01
CA LEU A 153 -2.27 -16.57 2.59
C LEU A 153 -1.41 -17.44 1.68
N VAL A 154 -0.22 -16.98 1.33
CA VAL A 154 0.70 -17.71 0.44
C VAL A 154 2.09 -17.71 1.04
N ALA A 155 2.67 -18.89 1.23
CA ALA A 155 4.03 -19.07 1.73
C ALA A 155 4.98 -19.45 0.60
N VAL A 156 6.14 -18.78 0.56
CA VAL A 156 7.30 -19.14 -0.27
C VAL A 156 8.55 -18.97 0.58
N GLY A 157 9.26 -20.06 0.83
CA GLY A 157 10.42 -20.11 1.70
C GLY A 157 10.10 -19.62 3.12
N ASP A 158 10.83 -18.61 3.55
CA ASP A 158 10.71 -17.95 4.85
C ASP A 158 9.80 -16.71 4.80
N GLN A 159 8.93 -16.61 3.80
CA GLN A 159 8.02 -15.48 3.64
C GLN A 159 6.57 -15.91 3.49
N VAL A 160 5.68 -15.08 4.04
CA VAL A 160 4.23 -15.18 3.81
C VAL A 160 3.71 -13.87 3.25
N LEU A 161 2.98 -13.96 2.15
CA LEU A 161 2.10 -12.93 1.63
C LEU A 161 0.69 -13.13 2.17
N ASP A 162 0.08 -12.06 2.64
CA ASP A 162 -1.27 -12.02 3.17
C ASP A 162 -2.08 -10.94 2.45
N LEU A 163 -3.16 -11.38 1.81
CA LEU A 163 -4.01 -10.59 0.93
C LEU A 163 -5.42 -10.58 1.49
N SER A 164 -5.83 -9.50 2.13
CA SER A 164 -7.14 -9.40 2.78
C SER A 164 -8.05 -8.35 2.14
N TYR A 165 -9.35 -8.65 2.10
CA TYR A 165 -10.36 -7.81 1.47
C TYR A 165 -11.75 -8.02 2.11
N PRO A 166 -12.69 -7.07 1.97
CA PRO A 166 -14.04 -7.21 2.52
C PRO A 166 -14.74 -8.47 2.00
N LYS A 167 -15.38 -9.19 2.92
CA LYS A 167 -16.11 -10.42 2.62
C LYS A 167 -17.24 -10.18 1.61
N GLY A 168 -17.45 -11.15 0.72
CA GLY A 168 -18.53 -11.11 -0.27
C GLY A 168 -18.29 -10.13 -1.43
N THR A 169 -17.09 -9.55 -1.52
CA THR A 169 -16.72 -8.68 -2.64
C THR A 169 -16.48 -9.52 -3.88
N SER A 170 -17.37 -9.37 -4.87
CA SER A 170 -17.27 -10.05 -6.16
C SER A 170 -15.98 -9.66 -6.89
N GLY A 171 -15.21 -10.63 -7.38
CA GLY A 171 -13.96 -10.37 -8.12
C GLY A 171 -12.73 -10.12 -7.26
N ALA A 172 -12.89 -9.90 -5.95
CA ALA A 172 -11.76 -9.61 -5.05
C ALA A 172 -10.85 -10.83 -4.85
N ARG A 173 -11.42 -12.03 -4.79
CA ARG A 173 -10.66 -13.28 -4.69
C ARG A 173 -9.79 -13.49 -5.92
N GLU A 174 -10.34 -13.31 -7.11
CA GLU A 174 -9.63 -13.46 -8.37
C GLU A 174 -8.53 -12.40 -8.54
N LEU A 175 -8.75 -11.19 -8.05
CA LEU A 175 -7.71 -10.16 -7.94
C LEU A 175 -6.58 -10.62 -7.00
N ALA A 176 -6.92 -11.11 -5.80
CA ALA A 176 -5.95 -11.57 -4.83
C ALA A 176 -5.14 -12.78 -5.33
N GLU A 177 -5.78 -13.78 -5.95
CA GLU A 177 -5.07 -14.93 -6.54
C GLU A 177 -4.11 -14.50 -7.66
N ARG A 178 -4.46 -13.49 -8.46
CA ARG A 178 -3.57 -12.92 -9.47
C ARG A 178 -2.36 -12.23 -8.83
N ILE A 179 -2.58 -11.40 -7.81
CA ILE A 179 -1.50 -10.73 -7.05
C ILE A 179 -0.57 -11.78 -6.44
N ALA A 180 -1.13 -12.80 -5.79
CA ALA A 180 -0.36 -13.90 -5.23
C ALA A 180 0.51 -14.61 -6.28
N THR A 181 -0.09 -14.94 -7.43
CA THR A 181 0.64 -15.59 -8.54
C THR A 181 1.79 -14.70 -9.04
N GLN A 182 1.56 -13.39 -9.16
CA GLN A 182 2.60 -12.44 -9.54
C GLN A 182 3.71 -12.38 -8.49
N TRP A 183 3.37 -12.27 -7.20
CA TRP A 183 4.34 -12.23 -6.12
C TRP A 183 5.20 -13.51 -6.06
N VAL A 184 4.58 -14.69 -6.14
CA VAL A 184 5.30 -15.98 -6.21
C VAL A 184 6.24 -16.02 -7.42
N GLY A 185 5.79 -15.55 -8.58
CA GLY A 185 6.63 -15.48 -9.79
C GLY A 185 7.82 -14.53 -9.66
N LEU A 186 7.76 -13.56 -8.75
CA LEU A 186 8.86 -12.65 -8.45
C LEU A 186 9.84 -13.22 -7.41
N GLN A 187 9.46 -14.25 -6.64
CA GLN A 187 10.36 -14.88 -5.65
C GLN A 187 11.41 -15.83 -6.27
N ALA A 188 11.27 -16.15 -7.56
CA ALA A 188 12.01 -17.19 -8.27
C ALA A 188 13.41 -16.76 -8.76
#